data_AF-A0A8J5EI47-F1
#
_entry.id   AF-A0A8J5EI47-F1
#
_cell.length_a   1.000
_cell.length_b   1.000
_cell.length_c   1.000
_cell.angle_alpha   90.00
_cell.angle_beta   90.00
_cell.angle_gamma   90.00
#
_symmetry.space_group_name_H-M   'P 1'
#
loop_
_entity.id
_entity.type
_entity.pdbx_description
1 polymer ?
#
loop_
_entity_poly.entity_id
_entity_poly.type
_entity_poly.pdbx_seq_one_letter_code
_entity_poly.pdbx_strand_id
1 'polypeptide(L)'
;MDEFLTVHMAAIMEKMTLEEFEKYTSGFITQVSKPPTSLMTQAGLVWSRLCNSWSYNRDVDAVELAKTVSLEDMKQFYNELFDTEKRSLCLEINSIKDSKRYELEKEKAKKEDHISANI
;
A
#
# COMPACT_ATOMS: atom_id res chain seq x y z
N MET A 1 -7.48 8.45 -7.15
CA MET A 1 -7.18 7.73 -5.89
C MET A 1 -8.33 6.77 -5.67
N ASP A 2 -8.06 5.52 -5.28
CA ASP A 2 -9.08 4.45 -5.21
C ASP A 2 -10.16 4.75 -4.16
N GLU A 3 -11.44 4.73 -4.57
CA GLU A 3 -12.61 4.97 -3.73
C GLU A 3 -12.64 4.01 -2.52
N PHE A 4 -12.16 2.79 -2.71
CA PHE A 4 -12.04 1.83 -1.61
C PHE A 4 -11.12 2.32 -0.50
N LEU A 5 -9.96 2.86 -0.86
CA LEU A 5 -8.98 3.33 0.11
C LEU A 5 -9.40 4.69 0.69
N THR A 6 -9.77 5.66 -0.14
CA THR A 6 -10.03 7.02 0.36
C THR A 6 -11.38 7.19 1.05
N VAL A 7 -12.37 6.35 0.75
CA VAL A 7 -13.73 6.50 1.29
C VAL A 7 -14.05 5.35 2.24
N HIS A 8 -13.96 4.11 1.77
CA HIS A 8 -14.40 2.97 2.59
C HIS A 8 -13.45 2.68 3.75
N MET A 9 -12.14 2.61 3.48
CA MET A 9 -11.17 2.36 4.54
C MET A 9 -10.99 3.55 5.48
N ALA A 10 -11.13 4.79 5.00
CA ALA A 10 -11.17 5.96 5.86
C ALA A 10 -12.34 5.88 6.86
N ALA A 11 -13.54 5.52 6.38
CA ALA A 11 -14.71 5.35 7.24
C ALA A 11 -14.58 4.19 8.24
N ILE A 12 -13.90 3.10 7.85
CA ILE A 12 -13.58 1.98 8.75
C ILE A 12 -12.60 2.43 9.83
N MET A 13 -11.52 3.13 9.45
CA MET A 13 -10.52 3.64 10.40
C MET A 13 -11.12 4.65 11.38
N GLU A 14 -12.01 5.54 10.92
CA GLU A 14 -12.69 6.50 11.78
C GLU A 14 -13.54 5.79 12.85
N LYS A 15 -14.29 4.77 12.43
CA LYS A 15 -15.23 4.01 13.29
C LYS A 15 -14.57 2.89 14.08
N MET A 16 -13.29 2.59 13.84
CA MET A 16 -12.56 1.54 14.52
C MET A 16 -12.60 1.75 16.03
N THR A 17 -13.03 0.71 16.74
CA THR A 17 -13.05 0.67 18.20
C THR A 17 -11.69 0.26 18.75
N LEU A 18 -11.45 0.57 20.03
CA LEU A 18 -10.23 0.15 20.72
C LEU A 18 -10.10 -1.39 20.76
N GLU A 19 -11.20 -2.10 20.98
CA GLU A 19 -11.20 -3.57 21.02
C GLU A 19 -10.80 -4.19 19.67
N GLU A 20 -11.33 -3.65 18.57
CA GLU A 20 -10.94 -4.09 17.22
C GLU A 20 -9.46 -3.79 16.95
N PHE A 21 -8.98 -2.61 17.34
CA PHE A 21 -7.58 -2.23 17.20
C PHE A 21 -6.65 -3.16 17.98
N GLU A 22 -6.97 -3.45 19.25
CA GLU A 22 -6.22 -4.40 20.08
C GLU A 22 -6.22 -5.80 19.48
N LYS A 23 -7.35 -6.23 18.91
CA LYS A 23 -7.46 -7.52 18.20
C LYS A 23 -6.55 -7.57 16.97
N TYR A 24 -6.50 -6.51 16.16
CA TYR A 24 -5.61 -6.44 15.01
C TYR A 24 -4.14 -6.41 15.43
N THR A 25 -3.81 -5.64 16.47
CA THR A 25 -2.45 -5.56 17.03
C THR A 25 -1.99 -6.92 17.56
N SER A 26 -2.85 -7.62 18.30
CA SER A 26 -2.58 -8.98 18.77
C SER A 26 -2.40 -9.98 17.61
N GLY A 27 -3.23 -9.87 16.56
CA GLY A 27 -3.10 -10.67 15.34
C GLY A 27 -1.77 -10.44 14.64
N PHE A 28 -1.34 -9.18 14.51
CA PHE A 28 -0.03 -8.82 13.96
C PHE A 28 1.12 -9.42 14.78
N ILE A 29 1.12 -9.19 16.10
CA ILE A 29 2.17 -9.71 17.00
C ILE A 29 2.26 -11.23 16.90
N THR A 30 1.12 -11.93 16.86
CA THR A 30 1.06 -13.39 16.74
C THR A 30 1.70 -13.87 15.44
N GLN A 31 1.43 -13.21 14.31
CA GLN A 31 1.99 -13.59 13.02
C GLN A 31 3.50 -13.34 12.94
N VAL A 32 3.96 -12.17 13.41
CA VAL A 32 5.37 -11.79 13.37
C VAL A 32 6.21 -12.61 14.34
N SER A 33 5.66 -12.96 15.50
CA SER A 33 6.36 -13.76 16.51
C SER A 33 6.39 -15.25 16.18
N LYS A 34 5.72 -15.69 15.11
CA LYS A 34 5.62 -17.10 14.77
C LYS A 34 7.00 -17.64 14.35
N PRO A 35 7.51 -18.70 15.01
CA PRO A 35 8.79 -19.26 14.63
C PRO A 35 8.70 -19.90 13.23
N PRO A 36 9.81 -19.88 12.46
CA PRO A 36 9.87 -20.57 11.18
C PRO A 36 9.66 -22.08 11.38
N THR A 37 8.88 -22.69 10.51
CA THR A 37 8.54 -24.11 10.59
C THR A 37 9.62 -25.04 10.04
N SER A 38 10.64 -24.49 9.38
CA SER A 38 11.75 -25.25 8.80
C SER A 38 13.04 -24.43 8.76
N LEU A 39 14.18 -25.13 8.70
CA LEU A 39 15.49 -24.51 8.52
C LEU A 39 15.58 -23.72 7.22
N MET A 40 14.97 -24.23 6.14
CA MET A 40 14.96 -23.53 4.84
C MET A 40 14.22 -22.19 4.93
N THR A 41 13.07 -22.16 5.61
CA THR A 41 12.32 -20.93 5.88
C THR A 41 13.15 -19.95 6.69
N GLN A 42 13.82 -20.44 7.75
CA GLN A 42 14.68 -19.60 8.59
C GLN A 42 15.86 -19.01 7.80
N ALA A 43 16.53 -19.83 6.99
CA ALA A 43 17.65 -19.39 6.15
C ALA A 43 17.19 -18.32 5.14
N GLY A 44 16.02 -18.49 4.53
CA GLY A 44 15.43 -17.49 3.64
C GLY A 44 15.13 -16.16 4.32
N LEU A 45 14.61 -16.20 5.56
CA LEU A 45 14.37 -14.99 6.35
C LEU A 45 15.68 -14.26 6.70
N VAL A 46 16.70 -14.99 7.15
CA VAL A 46 18.03 -14.42 7.45
C VAL A 46 18.68 -13.83 6.19
N TRP A 47 18.60 -14.54 5.07
CA TRP A 47 19.13 -14.06 3.79
C TRP A 47 18.43 -12.79 3.31
N SER A 48 17.10 -12.76 3.37
CA SER A 48 16.33 -11.55 3.03
C SER A 48 16.72 -10.36 3.90
N ARG A 49 16.97 -10.58 5.20
CA ARG A 49 17.50 -9.54 6.09
C ARG A 49 18.86 -9.07 5.59
N LEU A 50 19.84 -9.97 5.43
CA LEU A 50 21.18 -9.64 4.93
C LEU A 50 21.16 -8.79 3.65
N CYS A 51 20.28 -9.11 2.70
CA CYS A 51 20.19 -8.39 1.43
C CYS A 51 19.53 -7.02 1.53
N ASN A 52 18.56 -6.85 2.45
CA ASN A 52 17.69 -5.67 2.49
C ASN A 52 17.87 -4.78 3.74
N SER A 53 18.60 -5.25 4.76
CA SER A 53 18.72 -4.57 6.05
C SER A 53 19.90 -5.10 6.89
N TRP A 54 20.55 -4.24 7.66
CA TRP A 54 21.55 -4.68 8.64
C TRP A 54 20.93 -5.04 10.02
N SER A 55 19.60 -5.12 10.15
CA SER A 55 18.93 -5.45 11.42
C SER A 55 18.45 -6.90 11.47
N TYR A 56 19.10 -7.69 12.33
CA TYR A 56 18.68 -9.07 12.62
C TYR A 56 17.48 -9.15 13.56
N ASN A 57 17.20 -8.08 14.32
CA ASN A 57 16.16 -8.01 15.34
C ASN A 57 14.87 -7.32 14.86
N ARG A 58 14.74 -7.06 13.56
CA ARG A 58 13.59 -6.34 12.97
C ARG A 58 12.23 -6.80 13.48
N ASP A 59 12.00 -8.11 13.60
CA ASP A 59 10.72 -8.66 14.06
C ASP A 59 10.47 -8.37 15.54
N VAL A 60 11.52 -8.43 16.37
CA VAL A 60 11.46 -8.06 17.79
C VAL A 60 11.17 -6.57 17.93
N ASP A 61 11.90 -5.74 17.20
CA ASP A 61 11.72 -4.29 17.21
C ASP A 61 10.30 -3.90 16.75
N ALA A 62 9.78 -4.58 15.73
CA ALA A 62 8.42 -4.37 15.22
C ALA A 62 7.34 -4.77 16.24
N VAL A 63 7.53 -5.86 16.97
CA VAL A 63 6.61 -6.30 18.03
C VAL A 63 6.62 -5.33 19.21
N GLU A 64 7.80 -4.87 19.63
CA GLU A 64 7.89 -3.88 20.71
C GLU A 64 7.25 -2.55 20.31
N LEU A 65 7.48 -2.09 19.08
CA LEU A 65 6.83 -0.89 18.57
C LEU A 65 5.30 -1.06 18.53
N ALA A 66 4.80 -2.20 18.04
CA ALA A 66 3.36 -2.46 17.94
C ALA A 66 2.64 -2.42 19.30
N LYS A 67 3.32 -2.74 20.40
CA LYS A 67 2.75 -2.63 21.76
C LYS A 67 2.62 -1.19 22.26
N THR A 68 3.35 -0.25 21.65
CA THR A 68 3.37 1.16 22.07
C THR A 68 2.48 2.06 21.23
N VAL A 69 2.11 1.63 20.02
CA VAL A 69 1.30 2.40 19.09
C VAL A 69 -0.15 2.46 19.58
N SER A 70 -0.71 3.66 19.64
CA SER A 70 -2.12 3.88 19.97
C SER A 70 -3.04 3.82 18.75
N LEU A 71 -4.34 3.70 19.00
CA LEU A 71 -5.35 3.80 17.94
C LEU A 71 -5.30 5.17 17.26
N GLU A 72 -5.09 6.24 18.04
CA GLU A 72 -4.97 7.60 17.56
C GLU A 72 -3.77 7.77 16.63
N ASP A 73 -2.61 7.20 16.98
CA ASP A 73 -1.42 7.21 16.12
C ASP A 73 -1.70 6.53 14.78
N MET A 74 -2.46 5.42 14.79
CA MET A 74 -2.82 4.72 13.57
C MET A 74 -3.83 5.49 12.71
N LYS A 75 -4.81 6.17 13.32
CA LYS A 75 -5.73 7.05 12.59
C LYS A 75 -4.99 8.23 11.97
N GLN A 76 -4.06 8.82 12.71
CA GLN A 76 -3.21 9.89 12.19
C GLN A 76 -2.33 9.41 11.04
N PHE A 77 -1.64 8.28 11.20
CA PHE A 77 -0.81 7.69 10.15
C PHE A 77 -1.61 7.41 8.88
N TYR A 78 -2.83 6.87 9.03
CA TYR A 78 -3.72 6.62 7.91
C TYR A 78 -4.04 7.92 7.15
N ASN A 79 -4.42 8.96 7.87
CA ASN A 79 -4.70 10.27 7.27
C ASN A 79 -3.46 10.79 6.55
N GLU A 80 -2.28 10.78 7.19
CA GLU A 80 -1.02 11.25 6.58
C GLU A 80 -0.57 10.44 5.35
N LEU A 81 -0.96 9.17 5.23
CA LEU A 81 -0.62 8.32 4.09
C LEU A 81 -1.36 8.77 2.83
N PHE A 82 -2.61 9.22 2.98
CA PHE A 82 -3.49 9.63 1.89
C PHE A 82 -3.70 11.15 1.79
N ASP A 83 -3.24 11.90 2.79
CA ASP A 83 -3.25 13.36 2.73
C ASP A 83 -2.23 13.84 1.69
N THR A 84 -2.71 14.80 0.93
CA THR A 84 -2.36 15.10 -0.45
C THR A 84 -0.90 15.54 -0.63
N GLU A 85 -0.21 14.85 -1.56
CA GLU A 85 1.06 15.14 -2.28
C GLU A 85 1.99 13.90 -2.40
N LYS A 86 1.67 12.80 -1.72
CA LYS A 86 2.57 11.64 -1.67
C LYS A 86 2.48 10.72 -2.90
N ARG A 87 3.67 10.50 -3.48
CA ARG A 87 4.10 9.47 -4.45
C ARG A 87 3.06 8.38 -4.75
N SER A 88 2.24 8.59 -5.77
CA SER A 88 1.40 7.56 -6.37
C SER A 88 2.05 7.07 -7.67
N LEU A 89 2.21 5.76 -7.83
CA LEU A 89 2.59 5.12 -9.09
C LEU A 89 1.42 4.26 -9.55
N CYS A 90 0.75 4.67 -10.62
CA CYS A 90 -0.25 3.85 -11.30
C CYS A 90 0.41 3.18 -12.51
N LEU A 91 0.43 1.86 -12.55
CA LEU A 91 0.86 1.08 -13.71
C LEU A 91 -0.38 0.45 -14.36
N GLU A 92 -0.75 0.97 -15.52
CA GLU A 92 -1.85 0.43 -16.32
C GLU A 92 -1.28 -0.51 -17.38
N ILE A 93 -1.59 -1.81 -17.26
CA ILE A 93 -1.21 -2.81 -18.26
C ILE A 93 -2.43 -3.10 -19.12
N ASN A 94 -2.45 -2.53 -20.31
CA ASN A 94 -3.54 -2.70 -21.27
C ASN A 94 -3.40 -4.02 -22.04
N SER A 95 -4.54 -4.64 -22.35
CA SER A 95 -4.55 -5.78 -23.28
C SER A 95 -4.16 -5.31 -24.69
N ILE A 96 -3.71 -6.23 -25.54
CA ILE A 96 -3.35 -5.92 -26.94
C ILE A 96 -4.51 -5.23 -27.68
N LYS A 97 -5.76 -5.60 -27.37
CA LYS A 97 -6.97 -5.01 -27.98
C LYS A 97 -7.19 -3.57 -27.51
N ASP A 98 -6.89 -3.27 -26.24
CA ASP A 98 -7.07 -1.95 -25.64
C ASP A 98 -5.94 -0.98 -26.04
N SER A 99 -4.73 -1.49 -26.30
CA SER A 99 -3.62 -0.66 -26.80
C SER A 99 -3.92 -0.01 -28.16
N LYS A 100 -4.57 -0.74 -29.07
CA LYS A 100 -4.97 -0.21 -30.39
C LYS A 100 -6.04 0.86 -30.30
N ARG A 101 -6.94 0.75 -29.31
CA ARG A 101 -7.96 1.76 -29.04
C ARG A 101 -7.34 3.07 -28.55
N TYR A 102 -6.36 2.97 -27.66
CA TYR A 102 -5.61 4.14 -27.18
C TYR A 102 -4.85 4.85 -28.30
N GLU A 103 -4.20 4.12 -29.20
CA GLU A 103 -3.54 4.69 -30.38
C GLU A 103 -4.52 5.42 -31.32
N LEU A 104 -5.67 4.79 -31.60
CA LEU A 104 -6.75 5.38 -32.41
C LEU A 104 -7.35 6.64 -31.79
N GLU A 105 -7.57 6.66 -30.47
CA GLU A 105 -8.11 7.82 -29.75
C GLU A 105 -7.08 8.97 -29.71
N LYS A 106 -5.79 8.66 -29.57
CA LYS A 106 -4.70 9.65 -29.64
C LYS A 106 -4.52 10.25 -31.03
N GLU A 107 -4.72 9.47 -32.10
CA GLU A 107 -4.71 9.97 -33.48
C GLU A 107 -5.94 10.85 -33.81
N LYS A 108 -7.10 10.52 -33.26
CA LYS A 108 -8.32 11.35 -33.41
C LYS A 108 -8.19 12.70 -32.70
N ALA A 109 -7.70 12.71 -31.47
CA ALA A 109 -7.47 13.96 -30.73
C ALA A 109 -6.51 14.90 -31.47
N LYS A 110 -5.45 14.37 -32.08
CA LYS A 110 -4.54 15.17 -32.94
C LYS A 110 -5.21 15.75 -34.19
N LYS A 111 -6.21 15.07 -34.76
CA LYS A 111 -6.91 15.57 -35.96
C LYS A 111 -7.96 16.64 -35.62
N GLU A 112 -8.57 16.58 -34.45
CA GLU A 112 -9.56 17.57 -34.01
C GLU A 112 -8.91 18.91 -33.63
N ASP A 113 -7.70 18.90 -33.06
CA ASP A 113 -6.92 20.12 -32.78
C ASP A 113 -6.50 20.88 -34.05
N HIS A 114 -6.47 20.23 -35.22
CA HIS A 114 -6.08 20.86 -36.48
C HIS A 114 -7.23 21.52 -37.26
N ILE A 115 -8.49 21.42 -36.80
CA ILE A 115 -9.65 21.99 -37.53
C ILE A 115 -10.04 23.41 -37.03
N SER A 116 -9.37 23.95 -36.00
CA SER A 116 -9.63 25.31 -35.50
C SER A 116 -8.58 26.36 -35.92
N ALA A 117 -8.18 26.34 -37.19
CA ALA A 117 -7.48 27.47 -37.80
C ALA A 117 -7.83 27.57 -39.29
N ASN A 118 -8.97 28.20 -39.60
CA ASN A 118 -9.18 28.94 -40.85
C ASN A 118 -10.38 29.88 -40.65
N ILE A 119 -10.05 31.16 -40.40
CA ILE A 119 -10.85 32.33 -40.81
C ILE A 119 -10.63 32.52 -42.29
#